data_AF-A0A2N9M4E9-F1
#
_entry.id   AF-A0A2N9M4E9-F1
#
_cell.length_a   1.000
_cell.length_b   1.000
_cell.length_c   1.000
_cell.angle_alpha   90.00
_cell.angle_beta   90.00
_cell.angle_gamma   90.00
#
_symmetry.space_group_name_H-M   'P 1'
#
loop_
_entity.id
_entity.type
_entity.pdbx_description
1 polymer ?
#
loop_
_entity_poly.entity_id
_entity_poly.type
_entity_poly.pdbx_seq_one_letter_code
_entity_poly.pdbx_strand_id
1 'polypeptide(L)'
;MQILKSVVWYVALVYVLMLVALFGVMRQPALFGQVMSKVPRPLFMVIPFKQMWFLARSGHLQVGDPAPEFSLPTADRKARVRLSSFRGHKPVVLIFGSYT
;
A
#
# COMPACT_ATOMS: atom_id res chain seq x y z
N MET A 1 -37.75 11.59 15.74
CA MET A 1 -36.70 10.55 15.98
C MET A 1 -36.40 9.68 14.76
N GLN A 2 -37.36 9.34 13.89
CA GLN A 2 -37.08 8.51 12.69
C GLN A 2 -36.24 9.21 11.62
N ILE A 3 -36.49 10.48 11.34
CA ILE A 3 -35.73 11.25 10.33
C ILE A 3 -34.22 11.30 10.68
N LEU A 4 -33.89 11.56 11.95
CA LEU A 4 -32.51 11.57 12.43
C LEU A 4 -31.82 10.21 12.22
N LYS A 5 -32.55 9.10 12.47
CA LYS A 5 -32.02 7.75 12.24
C LYS A 5 -31.73 7.50 10.76
N SER A 6 -32.63 7.91 9.87
CA SER A 6 -32.43 7.77 8.42
C SER A 6 -31.23 8.59 7.95
N VAL A 7 -31.09 9.83 8.41
CA VAL A 7 -29.94 10.70 8.07
C VAL A 7 -28.63 10.07 8.52
N VAL A 8 -28.56 9.56 9.76
CA VAL A 8 -27.37 8.86 10.27
C VAL A 8 -27.04 7.65 9.41
N TRP A 9 -28.05 6.86 9.01
CA TRP A 9 -27.83 5.71 8.12
C TRP A 9 -27.31 6.11 6.74
N TYR A 10 -27.84 7.17 6.13
CA TYR A 10 -27.34 7.67 4.84
C TYR A 10 -25.89 8.13 4.94
N VAL A 11 -25.54 8.87 5.99
CA VAL A 11 -24.17 9.32 6.22
C VAL A 11 -23.24 8.12 6.41
N ALA A 12 -23.65 7.12 7.21
CA ALA A 12 -22.87 5.91 7.42
C ALA A 12 -22.69 5.12 6.11
N LEU A 13 -23.73 5.00 5.29
CA LEU A 13 -23.67 4.33 3.99
C LEU A 13 -22.67 5.03 3.06
N VAL A 14 -22.77 6.34 2.92
CA VAL A 14 -21.86 7.14 2.08
C VAL A 14 -20.42 7.01 2.58
N TYR A 15 -20.21 7.05 3.90
CA TYR A 15 -18.90 6.86 4.50
C TYR A 15 -18.31 5.48 4.19
N VAL A 16 -19.08 4.41 4.35
CA VAL A 16 -18.64 3.04 4.04
C VAL A 16 -18.33 2.88 2.56
N LEU A 17 -19.18 3.41 1.66
CA LEU A 17 -18.93 3.38 0.22
C LEU A 17 -17.64 4.12 -0.14
N MET A 18 -17.39 5.27 0.48
CA MET A 18 -16.14 6.02 0.31
C MET A 18 -14.93 5.20 0.77
N LEU A 19 -15.01 4.53 1.92
CA LEU A 19 -13.92 3.67 2.41
C LEU A 19 -13.65 2.50 1.45
N VAL A 20 -14.68 1.84 0.94
CA VAL A 20 -14.53 0.73 -0.02
C VAL A 20 -13.90 1.22 -1.32
N ALA A 21 -14.31 2.38 -1.83
CA ALA A 21 -13.72 2.97 -3.04
C ALA A 21 -12.23 3.30 -2.84
N LEU A 22 -11.88 3.95 -1.73
CA LEU A 22 -10.48 4.25 -1.40
C LEU A 22 -9.65 2.98 -1.21
N PHE A 23 -10.21 1.96 -0.56
CA PHE A 23 -9.56 0.67 -0.38
C PHE A 23 -9.30 -0.03 -1.73
N GLY A 24 -10.24 0.03 -2.66
CA GLY A 24 -10.05 -0.46 -4.03
C GLY A 24 -8.93 0.28 -4.78
N VAL A 25 -8.87 1.61 -4.66
CA VAL A 25 -7.80 2.43 -5.24
C VAL A 25 -6.43 2.06 -4.65
N MET A 26 -6.34 1.78 -3.34
CA MET A 26 -5.07 1.40 -2.70
C MET A 26 -4.44 0.11 -3.22
N ARG A 27 -5.26 -0.81 -3.74
CA ARG A 27 -4.80 -2.05 -4.38
C ARG A 27 -4.13 -1.80 -5.74
N GLN A 28 -4.35 -0.63 -6.34
CA GLN A 28 -3.81 -0.29 -7.66
C GLN A 28 -2.67 0.74 -7.53
N PRO A 29 -1.40 0.36 -7.78
CA PRO A 29 -0.26 1.24 -7.52
C PRO A 29 -0.27 2.53 -8.36
N ALA A 30 -0.74 2.49 -9.61
CA ALA A 30 -0.77 3.66 -10.49
C ALA A 30 -1.84 4.69 -10.08
N LEU A 31 -3.07 4.23 -9.80
CA LEU A 31 -4.17 5.12 -9.40
C LEU A 31 -3.98 5.68 -7.99
N PHE A 32 -3.35 4.90 -7.12
CA PHE A 32 -3.13 5.28 -5.73
C PHE A 32 -2.44 6.65 -5.61
N GLY A 33 -1.31 6.87 -6.29
CA GLY A 33 -0.59 8.15 -6.22
C GLY A 33 -1.41 9.33 -6.77
N GLN A 34 -2.12 9.10 -7.88
CA GLN A 34 -2.95 10.12 -8.53
C GLN A 34 -4.13 10.55 -7.64
N VAL A 35 -4.77 9.61 -6.94
CA VAL A 35 -5.90 9.90 -6.06
C VAL A 35 -5.41 10.51 -4.75
N MET A 36 -4.39 9.93 -4.10
CA MET A 36 -3.92 10.41 -2.79
C MET A 36 -3.31 11.81 -2.83
N SER A 37 -2.69 12.20 -3.95
CA SER A 37 -2.19 13.57 -4.13
C SER A 37 -3.29 14.64 -4.07
N LYS A 38 -4.56 14.25 -4.27
CA LYS A 38 -5.73 15.14 -4.22
C LYS A 38 -6.52 15.05 -2.92
N VAL A 39 -6.18 14.11 -2.04
CA VAL A 39 -6.92 13.93 -0.77
C VAL A 39 -6.57 15.08 0.19
N PRO A 40 -7.56 15.85 0.66
CA PRO A 40 -7.34 16.91 1.64
C PRO A 40 -6.81 16.37 2.97
N ARG A 41 -5.91 17.13 3.62
CA ARG A 41 -5.34 16.76 4.93
C ARG A 41 -6.38 16.46 6.03
N PRO A 42 -7.51 17.18 6.16
CA PRO A 42 -8.51 16.88 7.19
C PRO A 42 -9.10 15.47 7.09
N LEU A 43 -9.21 14.92 5.88
CA LEU A 43 -9.70 13.54 5.70
C LEU A 43 -8.77 12.51 6.33
N PHE A 44 -7.48 12.81 6.50
CA PHE A 44 -6.54 11.90 7.17
C PHE A 44 -6.83 11.71 8.67
N MET A 45 -7.59 12.61 9.29
CA MET A 45 -8.03 12.45 10.69
C MET A 45 -9.26 11.56 10.82
N VAL A 46 -10.12 11.55 9.80
CA VAL A 46 -11.43 10.86 9.83
C VAL A 46 -11.33 9.46 9.23
N ILE A 47 -10.45 9.27 8.26
CA ILE A 47 -10.30 8.02 7.54
C ILE A 47 -9.14 7.21 8.15
N PRO A 48 -9.34 5.91 8.44
CA PRO A 48 -8.29 5.04 8.98
C PRO A 48 -7.28 4.63 7.90
N PHE A 49 -6.57 5.61 7.32
CA PHE A 49 -5.63 5.38 6.21
C PHE A 49 -4.54 4.38 6.55
N LYS A 50 -3.97 4.44 7.76
CA LYS A 50 -2.91 3.52 8.20
C LYS A 50 -3.39 2.07 8.10
N GLN A 51 -4.55 1.76 8.68
CA GLN A 51 -5.11 0.42 8.70
C GLN A 51 -5.45 -0.05 7.28
N MET A 52 -6.15 0.78 6.50
CA MET A 52 -6.50 0.45 5.12
C MET A 52 -5.26 0.20 4.26
N TRP A 53 -4.19 0.96 4.46
CA TRP A 53 -2.94 0.79 3.74
C TRP A 53 -2.31 -0.58 3.98
N PHE A 54 -2.12 -0.94 5.25
CA PHE A 54 -1.50 -2.22 5.61
C PHE A 54 -2.33 -3.40 5.11
N LEU A 55 -3.66 -3.30 5.15
CA LEU A 55 -4.56 -4.36 4.68
C LEU A 55 -4.66 -4.42 3.15
N ALA A 56 -4.73 -3.28 2.46
CA ALA A 56 -4.88 -3.26 1.00
C ALA A 56 -3.59 -3.63 0.27
N ARG A 57 -2.43 -3.39 0.90
CA ARG A 57 -1.09 -3.57 0.31
C ARG A 57 -0.26 -4.63 1.02
N SER A 58 -0.86 -5.45 1.88
CA SER A 58 -0.19 -6.61 2.44
C SER A 58 0.24 -7.54 1.30
N GLY A 59 1.52 -7.85 1.23
CA GLY A 59 2.00 -8.95 0.40
C GLY A 59 1.53 -10.30 0.94
N HIS A 60 1.78 -11.36 0.18
CA HIS A 60 1.46 -12.74 0.57
C HIS A 60 2.69 -13.51 1.08
N LEU A 61 3.83 -12.83 1.26
CA LEU A 61 5.09 -13.45 1.65
C LEU A 61 5.09 -13.77 3.15
N GLN A 62 5.42 -15.01 3.49
CA GLN A 62 5.48 -15.52 4.85
C GLN A 62 6.93 -15.83 5.26
N VAL A 63 7.16 -16.01 6.56
CA VAL A 63 8.48 -16.41 7.07
C VAL A 63 8.80 -17.81 6.56
N GLY A 64 9.98 -17.97 5.95
CA GLY A 64 10.41 -19.22 5.32
C GLY A 64 10.14 -19.30 3.82
N ASP A 65 9.27 -18.44 3.28
CA ASP A 65 9.07 -18.38 1.83
C ASP A 65 10.36 -17.94 1.12
N PRO A 66 10.66 -18.50 -0.06
CA PRO A 66 11.76 -18.01 -0.87
C PRO A 66 11.49 -16.56 -1.29
N ALA A 67 12.46 -15.67 -1.01
CA ALA A 67 12.35 -14.27 -1.42
C ALA A 67 12.16 -14.16 -2.95
N PRO A 68 11.18 -13.38 -3.44
CA PRO A 68 10.91 -13.23 -4.87
C PRO A 68 12.14 -12.78 -5.66
N GLU A 69 12.31 -13.34 -6.86
CA GLU A 69 13.47 -13.01 -7.69
C GLU A 69 13.39 -11.60 -8.25
N PHE A 70 14.53 -10.91 -8.25
CA PHE A 70 14.71 -9.67 -9.02
C PHE A 70 16.12 -9.60 -9.59
N SER A 71 16.25 -8.81 -10.66
CA SER A 71 17.53 -8.47 -11.28
C SER A 71 17.58 -6.96 -11.46
N LEU A 72 18.38 -6.28 -10.63
CA LEU A 72 18.45 -4.82 -10.62
C LEU A 72 19.83 -4.35 -11.09
N PRO A 73 19.94 -3.21 -11.80
CA PRO A 73 21.23 -2.59 -12.07
C PRO A 73 21.84 -2.08 -10.76
N THR A 74 23.17 -2.06 -10.70
CA THR A 74 23.89 -1.35 -9.65
C THR A 74 23.65 0.16 -9.75
N ALA A 75 23.91 0.92 -8.67
CA ALA A 75 23.69 2.37 -8.64
C ALA A 75 24.50 3.10 -9.74
N ASP A 76 25.71 2.63 -10.03
CA ASP A 76 26.57 3.13 -11.12
C ASP A 76 26.19 2.56 -12.51
N ARG A 77 25.20 1.67 -12.58
CA ARG A 77 24.69 1.00 -13.79
C ARG A 77 25.70 0.15 -14.55
N LYS A 78 26.87 -0.13 -13.98
CA LYS A 78 27.91 -0.93 -14.64
C LYS A 78 27.67 -2.43 -14.58
N ALA A 79 26.85 -2.88 -13.64
CA ALA A 79 26.54 -4.28 -13.47
C ALA A 79 25.05 -4.51 -13.15
N ARG A 80 24.65 -5.77 -13.14
CA ARG A 80 23.36 -6.22 -12.63
C ARG A 80 23.58 -7.18 -11.47
N VAL A 81 22.75 -7.05 -10.45
CA VAL A 81 22.72 -7.92 -9.28
C VAL A 81 21.41 -8.70 -9.32
N ARG A 82 21.53 -10.03 -9.25
CA ARG A 82 20.39 -10.94 -9.08
C ARG A 82 20.30 -11.38 -7.62
N LEU A 83 19.10 -11.40 -7.05
CA LEU A 83 18.93 -11.81 -5.65
C LEU A 83 19.38 -13.25 -5.42
N SER A 84 19.08 -14.14 -6.36
CA SER A 84 19.47 -15.55 -6.32
C SER A 84 20.96 -15.80 -6.12
N SER A 85 21.85 -14.90 -6.54
CA SER A 85 23.30 -15.12 -6.41
C SER A 85 23.81 -15.06 -4.96
N PHE A 86 22.97 -14.64 -4.01
CA PHE A 86 23.33 -14.62 -2.58
C PHE A 86 22.69 -15.76 -1.77
N ARG A 87 21.69 -16.45 -2.32
CA ARG A 87 20.97 -17.51 -1.60
C ARG A 87 21.92 -18.61 -1.13
N GLY A 88 21.84 -19.01 0.13
CA GLY A 88 22.68 -20.06 0.71
C GLY A 88 24.14 -19.68 1.00
N HIS A 89 24.59 -18.49 0.60
CA HIS A 89 25.98 -18.05 0.81
C HIS A 89 26.13 -17.12 2.01
N LYS A 90 25.15 -16.24 2.24
CA LYS A 90 25.13 -15.29 3.36
C LYS A 90 23.72 -14.74 3.61
N PRO A 91 23.41 -14.24 4.81
CA PRO A 91 22.21 -13.46 5.06
C PRO A 91 22.19 -12.20 4.18
N VAL A 92 21.00 -11.82 3.71
CA VAL A 92 20.77 -10.64 2.86
C VAL A 92 19.69 -9.78 3.47
N VAL A 93 19.92 -8.47 3.55
CA VAL A 93 18.93 -7.48 3.97
C VAL A 93 18.52 -6.66 2.76
N LEU A 94 17.21 -6.50 2.55
CA LEU A 94 16.65 -5.67 1.48
C LEU A 94 16.14 -4.35 2.07
N ILE A 95 16.62 -3.23 1.52
CA ILE A 95 16.19 -1.88 1.89
C ILE A 95 15.50 -1.26 0.69
N PHE A 96 14.22 -0.93 0.84
CA PHE A 96 13.41 -0.25 -0.18
C PHE A 96 13.29 1.23 0.16
N GLY A 97 13.68 2.12 -0.74
CA GLY A 97 13.64 3.56 -0.52
C GLY A 97 13.81 4.37 -1.80
N SER A 98 13.59 5.68 -1.69
CA SER A 98 13.78 6.68 -2.73
C SER A 98 14.36 7.96 -2.13
N TYR A 99 14.99 8.80 -2.95
CA TYR A 99 15.56 10.10 -2.53
C TYR A 99 14.53 11.24 -2.48
N THR A 100 13.24 10.91 -2.49
CA THR A 100 12.12 11.86 -2.66
C THR A 100 11.25 11.93 -1.43
#